data_AF-A0A0Q0DEC8-F1
#
_entry.id   AF-A0A0Q0DEC8-F1
#
_cell.length_a   1.000
_cell.length_b   1.000
_cell.length_c   1.000
_cell.angle_alpha   90.00
_cell.angle_beta   90.00
_cell.angle_gamma   90.00
#
_symmetry.space_group_name_H-M   'P 1'
#
loop_
_entity.id
_entity.type
_entity.pdbx_description
1 polymer ?
#
loop_
_entity_poly.entity_id
_entity_poly.type
_entity_poly.pdbx_seq_one_letter_code
_entity_poly.pdbx_strand_id
1 'polypeptide(L)'
;MDATLKAVGTAVVTGSTQRKKQSSKSSAAPDRYFEAGTALNRILSESPYLARCSDNKTAALVRPRDHAIRFPYMQINRRGMVSWLIFDLDHANSLIWDDLGLPQPNLIVRNRANGHSHLYYAISPVCTTEKARDKPIAYMKAIYSAFALLLKADPDYNSGPVAKTPGHPWWLTTELHDHVYDLADLAEYVCTQVNPWRKAGRLEDLPESRHVMLFERLRYYAYSVVGQQREEGSFESFCRLLEAYAHNNNTFSRQGFHTGNLPQSSLRATVRSISRWTWAHYWGGSPCCRGVMELDAALPLEDRQRLAAKRTHELRQRATESAIRAACRSLQGQGQKLTLTAVAETAGVTRQTVANYGHIFAEVATPSPVAKLEARSGRAEESVSKREMLSKDAPGTRWPSSKCCHSESETDADIRKQSSEMLSKSVPGVGDRSPKCYQFIGQAGVRKNVKYGVHQIPARSAAPFRCAWCLKESEDSS
;
A
#
# COMPACT_ATOMS: atom_id res chain seq x y z
N MET A 1 -59.29 9.31 77.45
CA MET A 1 -59.49 7.85 77.47
C MET A 1 -59.28 7.36 76.06
N ASP A 2 -58.24 6.54 75.92
CA ASP A 2 -57.85 5.63 74.84
C ASP A 2 -57.98 6.09 73.37
N ALA A 3 -56.88 6.36 72.65
CA ALA A 3 -55.79 5.47 72.23
C ALA A 3 -56.23 4.35 71.27
N THR A 4 -55.93 4.51 69.99
CA THR A 4 -55.53 3.39 69.13
C THR A 4 -54.58 3.87 68.03
N LEU A 5 -53.61 3.03 67.75
CA LEU A 5 -52.26 3.33 67.28
C LEU A 5 -52.11 3.37 65.75
N LYS A 6 -51.22 4.27 65.33
CA LYS A 6 -50.15 4.15 64.32
C LYS A 6 -50.10 2.87 63.46
N ALA A 7 -50.03 3.08 62.15
CA ALA A 7 -49.12 2.34 61.28
C ALA A 7 -48.50 3.30 60.25
N VAL A 8 -47.21 3.59 60.43
CA VAL A 8 -46.34 4.30 59.48
C VAL A 8 -45.72 3.23 58.58
N GLY A 9 -46.01 3.28 57.28
CA GLY A 9 -45.43 2.40 56.27
C GLY A 9 -44.31 3.10 55.51
N THR A 10 -43.07 2.88 55.92
CA THR A 10 -41.85 3.22 55.17
C THR A 10 -41.65 2.15 54.08
N ALA A 11 -41.85 2.48 52.81
CA ALA A 11 -41.56 1.57 51.70
C ALA A 11 -40.30 2.01 50.96
N VAL A 12 -39.25 1.24 51.23
CA VAL A 12 -37.90 1.31 50.66
C VAL A 12 -37.92 1.04 49.15
N VAL A 13 -37.18 1.87 48.43
CA VAL A 13 -36.78 1.69 47.04
C VAL A 13 -36.14 0.32 46.85
N THR A 14 -36.75 -0.55 46.06
CA THR A 14 -36.05 -1.68 45.43
C THR A 14 -36.38 -1.68 43.94
N GLY A 15 -35.42 -1.18 43.17
CA GLY A 15 -35.44 -1.20 41.71
C GLY A 15 -35.35 -2.63 41.20
N SER A 16 -36.33 -3.01 40.39
CA SER A 16 -36.31 -4.22 39.56
C SER A 16 -36.68 -3.80 38.14
N THR A 17 -35.74 -3.10 37.49
CA THR A 17 -35.86 -2.79 36.06
C THR A 17 -35.61 -4.07 35.29
N GLN A 18 -36.65 -4.87 35.08
CA GLN A 18 -36.63 -5.99 34.15
C GLN A 18 -36.30 -5.44 32.74
N ARG A 19 -35.03 -5.55 32.34
CA ARG A 19 -34.60 -5.41 30.94
C ARG A 19 -35.33 -6.48 30.12
N LYS A 20 -36.44 -6.10 29.49
CA LYS A 20 -37.04 -6.89 28.40
C LYS A 20 -35.98 -7.07 27.32
N LYS A 21 -35.50 -8.31 27.19
CA LYS A 21 -34.67 -8.77 26.07
C LYS A 21 -35.53 -8.66 24.82
N GLN A 22 -35.42 -7.57 24.07
CA GLN A 22 -36.05 -7.45 22.75
C GLN A 22 -35.41 -8.50 21.85
N SER A 23 -36.10 -9.61 21.60
CA SER A 23 -35.74 -10.50 20.49
C SER A 23 -36.14 -9.78 19.20
N SER A 24 -35.16 -9.28 18.44
CA SER A 24 -35.42 -8.64 17.15
C SER A 24 -35.89 -9.68 16.14
N LYS A 25 -37.20 -9.80 15.98
CA LYS A 25 -37.78 -10.34 14.74
C LYS A 25 -37.41 -9.38 13.62
N SER A 26 -37.01 -9.91 12.46
CA SER A 26 -36.67 -9.13 11.26
C SER A 26 -37.71 -8.03 11.02
N SER A 27 -37.29 -6.77 11.01
CA SER A 27 -38.21 -5.63 10.83
C SER A 27 -38.51 -5.40 9.36
N ALA A 28 -39.64 -4.75 9.04
CA ALA A 28 -39.90 -4.30 7.68
C ALA A 28 -38.86 -3.22 7.30
N ALA A 29 -38.34 -3.30 6.08
CA ALA A 29 -37.41 -2.29 5.57
C ALA A 29 -38.16 -0.98 5.28
N PRO A 30 -37.55 0.20 5.54
CA PRO A 30 -38.13 1.48 5.14
C PRO A 30 -38.32 1.57 3.62
N ASP A 31 -39.43 2.16 3.16
CA ASP A 31 -39.73 2.33 1.73
C ASP A 31 -38.66 3.15 1.00
N ARG A 32 -37.98 4.07 1.71
CA ARG A 32 -36.91 4.93 1.18
C ARG A 32 -35.73 4.17 0.58
N TYR A 33 -35.53 2.89 0.93
CA TYR A 33 -34.53 2.04 0.27
C TYR A 33 -34.80 1.81 -1.22
N PHE A 34 -36.06 1.92 -1.64
CA PHE A 34 -36.50 1.68 -3.01
C PHE A 34 -36.69 2.98 -3.80
N GLU A 35 -36.48 4.14 -3.17
CA GLU A 35 -36.52 5.46 -3.80
C GLU A 35 -35.16 5.79 -4.43
N ALA A 36 -35.11 5.88 -5.76
CA ALA A 36 -33.89 6.24 -6.49
C ALA A 36 -33.37 7.62 -6.07
N GLY A 37 -32.05 7.78 -6.02
CA GLY A 37 -31.40 9.05 -5.65
C GLY A 37 -31.29 9.30 -4.15
N THR A 38 -31.66 8.34 -3.29
CA THR A 38 -31.42 8.45 -1.84
C THR A 38 -30.11 7.76 -1.44
N ALA A 39 -29.51 8.19 -0.33
CA ALA A 39 -28.35 7.52 0.24
C ALA A 39 -28.69 6.10 0.72
N LEU A 40 -29.93 5.88 1.19
CA LEU A 40 -30.43 4.56 1.55
C LEU A 40 -30.53 3.62 0.34
N ASN A 41 -31.04 4.11 -0.79
CA ASN A 41 -31.05 3.33 -2.03
C ASN A 41 -29.64 2.98 -2.50
N ARG A 42 -28.67 3.89 -2.34
CA ARG A 42 -27.26 3.59 -2.63
C ARG A 42 -26.71 2.49 -1.73
N ILE A 43 -27.10 2.40 -0.46
CA ILE A 43 -26.70 1.25 0.39
C ILE A 43 -27.19 -0.05 -0.22
N LEU A 44 -28.44 -0.11 -0.66
CA LEU A 44 -28.98 -1.32 -1.27
C LEU A 44 -28.24 -1.65 -2.57
N SER A 45 -28.02 -0.65 -3.43
CA SER A 45 -27.36 -0.86 -4.71
C SER A 45 -25.89 -1.28 -4.54
N GLU A 46 -25.18 -0.72 -3.56
CA GLU A 46 -23.76 -0.94 -3.24
C GLU A 46 -23.49 -2.11 -2.29
N SER A 47 -24.51 -2.66 -1.63
CA SER A 47 -24.33 -3.86 -0.79
C SER A 47 -24.04 -5.12 -1.62
N PRO A 48 -23.33 -6.12 -1.07
CA PRO A 48 -23.19 -7.41 -1.71
C PRO A 48 -24.57 -8.03 -2.00
N TYR A 49 -24.72 -8.70 -3.14
CA TYR A 49 -25.98 -9.41 -3.45
C TYR A 49 -26.39 -10.38 -2.33
N LEU A 50 -25.41 -11.13 -1.82
CA LEU A 50 -25.52 -11.93 -0.59
C LEU A 50 -24.72 -11.24 0.52
N ALA A 51 -25.38 -10.39 1.29
CA ALA A 51 -24.77 -9.66 2.39
C ALA A 51 -24.75 -10.51 3.67
N ARG A 52 -23.69 -10.37 4.47
CA ARG A 52 -23.69 -10.87 5.84
C ARG A 52 -24.58 -10.00 6.70
N CYS A 53 -25.34 -10.58 7.62
CA CYS A 53 -26.21 -9.86 8.53
C CYS A 53 -26.41 -10.61 9.85
N SER A 54 -26.83 -9.91 10.89
CA SER A 54 -27.10 -10.51 12.20
C SER A 54 -27.85 -9.55 13.13
N ASP A 55 -28.46 -10.11 14.17
CA ASP A 55 -29.08 -9.36 15.26
C ASP A 55 -28.05 -8.75 16.24
N ASN A 56 -26.80 -9.18 16.16
CA ASN A 56 -25.67 -8.72 16.96
C ASN A 56 -24.45 -8.43 16.06
N LYS A 57 -23.29 -8.12 16.63
CA LYS A 57 -22.07 -7.81 15.87
C LYS A 57 -21.38 -9.05 15.20
N THR A 58 -21.94 -10.26 15.29
CA THR A 58 -21.22 -11.50 14.88
C THR A 58 -21.35 -11.88 13.41
N ALA A 59 -22.18 -11.19 12.62
CA ALA A 59 -22.33 -11.42 11.17
C ALA A 59 -22.73 -12.87 10.79
N ALA A 60 -23.51 -13.54 11.64
CA ALA A 60 -23.73 -14.99 11.57
C ALA A 60 -24.55 -15.49 10.37
N LEU A 61 -25.37 -14.62 9.74
CA LEU A 61 -26.26 -15.02 8.64
C LEU A 61 -25.77 -14.44 7.31
N VAL A 62 -26.10 -15.12 6.21
CA VAL A 62 -25.93 -14.63 4.85
C VAL A 62 -27.30 -14.61 4.18
N ARG A 63 -27.71 -13.46 3.66
CA ARG A 63 -29.03 -13.24 3.05
C ARG A 63 -28.94 -12.34 1.82
N PRO A 64 -29.90 -12.45 0.88
CA PRO A 64 -30.06 -11.43 -0.16
C PRO A 64 -30.14 -10.04 0.46
N ARG A 65 -29.50 -9.04 -0.15
CA ARG A 65 -29.42 -7.67 0.38
C ARG A 65 -30.78 -7.07 0.76
N ASP A 66 -31.83 -7.32 -0.02
CA ASP A 66 -33.19 -6.83 0.22
C ASP A 66 -33.81 -7.40 1.51
N HIS A 67 -33.28 -8.54 1.98
CA HIS A 67 -33.64 -9.15 3.25
C HIS A 67 -32.63 -8.81 4.35
N ALA A 68 -31.35 -8.59 4.01
CA ALA A 68 -30.31 -8.23 4.97
C ALA A 68 -30.56 -6.87 5.64
N ILE A 69 -31.16 -5.91 4.93
CA ILE A 69 -31.56 -4.58 5.47
C ILE A 69 -32.56 -4.66 6.64
N ARG A 70 -33.20 -5.82 6.84
CA ARG A 70 -34.15 -6.08 7.94
C ARG A 70 -33.49 -6.44 9.27
N PHE A 71 -32.17 -6.61 9.26
CA PHE A 71 -31.37 -6.90 10.44
C PHE A 71 -30.65 -5.64 10.92
N PRO A 72 -30.38 -5.50 12.23
CA PRO A 72 -29.72 -4.33 12.78
C PRO A 72 -28.26 -4.20 12.34
N TYR A 73 -27.60 -5.29 11.99
CA TYR A 73 -26.23 -5.27 11.50
C TYR A 73 -26.15 -5.95 10.14
N MET A 74 -25.52 -5.29 9.16
CA MET A 74 -25.30 -5.85 7.83
C MET A 74 -23.95 -5.45 7.23
N GLN A 75 -23.47 -6.25 6.28
CA GLN A 75 -22.35 -5.91 5.43
C GLN A 75 -22.78 -4.89 4.38
N ILE A 76 -22.17 -3.71 4.41
CA ILE A 76 -22.50 -2.58 3.52
C ILE A 76 -21.61 -2.57 2.27
N ASN A 77 -20.30 -2.78 2.42
CA ASN A 77 -19.38 -2.76 1.28
C ASN A 77 -19.28 -4.14 0.59
N ARG A 78 -19.21 -4.14 -0.75
CA ARG A 78 -19.04 -5.36 -1.56
C ARG A 78 -17.69 -6.01 -1.28
N ARG A 79 -17.58 -7.31 -1.56
CA ARG A 79 -16.28 -7.97 -1.55
C ARG A 79 -15.42 -7.40 -2.69
N GLY A 80 -14.27 -6.83 -2.36
CA GLY A 80 -13.33 -6.30 -3.35
C GLY A 80 -13.69 -4.92 -3.91
N MET A 81 -14.69 -4.24 -3.34
CA MET A 81 -14.95 -2.82 -3.61
C MET A 81 -15.38 -2.09 -2.34
N VAL A 82 -14.88 -0.88 -2.15
CA VAL A 82 -15.29 0.02 -1.06
C VAL A 82 -16.01 1.20 -1.67
N SER A 83 -17.31 1.31 -1.40
CA SER A 83 -18.18 2.39 -1.89
C SER A 83 -18.60 3.34 -0.77
N TRP A 84 -18.37 2.93 0.48
CA TRP A 84 -18.68 3.65 1.70
C TRP A 84 -17.49 3.65 2.65
N LEU A 85 -17.06 4.82 3.12
CA LEU A 85 -16.19 4.95 4.29
C LEU A 85 -17.08 5.04 5.53
N ILE A 86 -16.88 4.13 6.48
CA ILE A 86 -17.73 4.00 7.67
C ILE A 86 -16.87 4.18 8.91
N PHE A 87 -17.22 5.15 9.74
CA PHE A 87 -16.51 5.48 10.98
C PHE A 87 -17.39 5.12 12.18
N ASP A 88 -16.93 4.19 13.03
CA ASP A 88 -17.62 3.86 14.30
C ASP A 88 -17.13 4.82 15.40
N LEU A 89 -18.07 5.61 15.91
CA LEU A 89 -17.84 6.59 16.96
C LEU A 89 -18.35 6.05 18.29
N ASP A 90 -17.42 5.79 19.21
CA ASP A 90 -17.69 5.31 20.57
C ASP A 90 -18.01 6.46 21.56
N HIS A 91 -18.26 7.67 21.06
CA HIS A 91 -18.72 8.80 21.86
C HIS A 91 -20.12 9.27 21.43
N ALA A 92 -20.79 10.03 22.30
CA ALA A 92 -22.16 10.48 22.08
C ALA A 92 -22.29 11.61 21.04
N ASN A 93 -21.22 12.37 20.78
CA ASN A 93 -21.25 13.45 19.81
C ASN A 93 -21.24 12.91 18.37
N SER A 94 -22.41 12.67 17.78
CA SER A 94 -22.55 12.24 16.39
C SER A 94 -22.35 13.37 15.37
N LEU A 95 -22.22 14.63 15.82
CA LEU A 95 -22.06 15.82 15.00
C LEU A 95 -20.63 16.38 15.03
N ILE A 96 -19.66 15.63 15.57
CA ILE A 96 -18.25 16.03 15.66
C ILE A 96 -17.65 16.45 14.31
N TRP A 97 -18.19 15.97 13.19
CA TRP A 97 -17.77 16.39 11.86
C TRP A 97 -18.01 17.89 11.61
N ASP A 98 -19.11 18.44 12.11
CA ASP A 98 -19.47 19.86 11.98
C ASP A 98 -18.55 20.73 12.84
N ASP A 99 -18.31 20.30 14.09
CA ASP A 99 -17.40 20.96 15.03
C ASP A 99 -15.97 21.09 14.49
N LEU A 100 -15.54 20.13 13.65
CA LEU A 100 -14.21 20.07 13.06
C LEU A 100 -14.14 20.65 11.63
N GLY A 101 -15.26 21.16 11.09
CA GLY A 101 -15.34 21.67 9.73
C GLY A 101 -15.07 20.61 8.65
N LEU A 102 -15.33 19.34 8.96
CA LEU A 102 -15.27 18.23 8.01
C LEU A 102 -16.48 18.27 7.08
N PRO A 103 -16.38 17.67 5.87
CA PRO A 103 -17.51 17.59 4.98
C PRO A 103 -18.66 16.81 5.63
N GLN A 104 -19.89 17.14 5.27
CA GLN A 104 -21.06 16.50 5.84
C GLN A 104 -21.10 15.00 5.47
N PRO A 105 -21.37 14.08 6.41
CA PRO A 105 -21.59 12.67 6.07
C PRO A 105 -22.94 12.50 5.36
N ASN A 106 -23.07 11.48 4.52
CA ASN A 106 -24.36 11.16 3.90
C ASN A 106 -25.39 10.66 4.92
N LEU A 107 -24.95 9.81 5.85
CA LEU A 107 -25.81 9.20 6.85
C LEU A 107 -25.14 9.19 8.22
N ILE A 108 -25.97 9.42 9.25
CA ILE A 108 -25.62 9.26 10.65
C ILE A 108 -26.52 8.17 11.23
N VAL A 109 -25.93 7.08 11.71
CA VAL A 109 -26.68 5.96 12.31
C VAL A 109 -26.31 5.85 13.79
N ARG A 110 -27.13 6.46 14.65
CA ARG A 110 -26.88 6.50 16.09
C ARG A 110 -27.63 5.41 16.84
N ASN A 111 -26.99 4.91 17.88
CA ASN A 111 -27.66 4.12 18.90
C ASN A 111 -28.44 5.05 19.83
N ARG A 112 -29.74 4.76 19.99
CA ARG A 112 -30.68 5.58 20.79
C ARG A 112 -30.35 5.58 22.29
N ALA A 113 -29.66 4.55 22.79
CA ALA A 113 -29.40 4.38 24.22
C ALA A 113 -28.11 5.07 24.69
N ASN A 114 -27.00 4.94 23.94
CA ASN A 114 -25.69 5.42 24.37
C ASN A 114 -25.08 6.50 23.45
N GLY A 115 -25.75 6.87 22.35
CA GLY A 115 -25.29 7.89 21.43
C GLY A 115 -24.19 7.46 20.45
N HIS A 116 -23.58 6.28 20.63
CA HIS A 116 -22.54 5.78 19.71
C HIS A 116 -23.10 5.67 18.30
N SER A 117 -22.36 6.14 17.31
CA SER A 117 -22.88 6.34 15.96
C SER A 117 -21.94 5.83 14.89
N HIS A 118 -22.49 5.42 13.75
CA HIS A 118 -21.70 5.23 12.54
C HIS A 118 -21.95 6.42 11.62
N LEU A 119 -20.87 7.03 11.15
CA LEU A 119 -20.91 8.01 10.07
C LEU A 119 -20.60 7.33 8.75
N TYR A 120 -21.37 7.64 7.73
CA TYR A 120 -21.22 7.07 6.39
C TYR A 120 -20.90 8.17 5.38
N TYR A 121 -19.78 8.01 4.68
CA TYR A 121 -19.42 8.83 3.54
C TYR A 121 -19.46 7.98 2.27
N ALA A 122 -20.33 8.35 1.33
CA ALA A 122 -20.40 7.74 0.02
C ALA A 122 -19.22 8.23 -0.82
N ILE A 123 -18.43 7.29 -1.34
CA ILE A 123 -17.30 7.60 -2.21
C ILE A 123 -17.48 6.97 -3.59
N SER A 124 -16.76 7.51 -4.57
CA SER A 124 -16.53 6.81 -5.83
C SER A 124 -15.88 5.45 -5.54
N PRO A 125 -16.47 4.31 -5.98
CA PRO A 125 -16.05 2.98 -5.53
C PRO A 125 -14.58 2.67 -5.84
N VAL A 126 -13.83 2.25 -4.82
CA VAL A 126 -12.43 1.85 -4.95
C VAL A 126 -12.34 0.33 -5.00
N CYS A 127 -11.78 -0.21 -6.10
CA CYS A 127 -11.52 -1.63 -6.22
C CYS A 127 -10.38 -2.05 -5.28
N THR A 128 -10.62 -3.08 -4.47
CA THR A 128 -9.69 -3.64 -3.47
C THR A 128 -9.36 -5.12 -3.73
N THR A 129 -9.66 -5.62 -4.92
CA THR A 129 -9.28 -6.97 -5.35
C THR A 129 -7.75 -7.10 -5.52
N GLU A 130 -7.24 -8.32 -5.60
CA GLU A 130 -5.81 -8.60 -5.82
C GLU A 130 -5.24 -8.01 -7.12
N LYS A 131 -6.11 -7.71 -8.11
CA LYS A 131 -5.72 -7.11 -9.40
C LYS A 131 -5.86 -5.59 -9.42
N ALA A 132 -6.31 -4.99 -8.33
CA ALA A 132 -6.51 -3.56 -8.25
C ALA A 132 -5.17 -2.80 -8.20
N ARG A 133 -5.22 -1.51 -8.52
CA ARG A 133 -4.05 -0.64 -8.43
C ARG A 133 -3.80 -0.27 -6.97
N ASP A 134 -2.56 -0.38 -6.52
CA ASP A 134 -2.20 -0.09 -5.13
C ASP A 134 -2.39 1.39 -4.75
N LYS A 135 -2.15 2.32 -5.69
CA LYS A 135 -2.19 3.76 -5.43
C LYS A 135 -3.56 4.26 -4.95
N PRO A 136 -4.70 3.99 -5.63
CA PRO A 136 -6.03 4.34 -5.12
C PRO A 136 -6.35 3.71 -3.76
N ILE A 137 -5.94 2.46 -3.53
CA ILE A 137 -6.18 1.76 -2.25
C ILE A 137 -5.42 2.45 -1.13
N ALA A 138 -4.14 2.75 -1.35
CA ALA A 138 -3.30 3.46 -0.38
C ALA A 138 -3.83 4.86 -0.09
N TYR A 139 -4.29 5.58 -1.13
CA TYR A 139 -4.85 6.92 -0.99
C TYR A 139 -6.15 6.91 -0.18
N MET A 140 -7.08 6.01 -0.49
CA MET A 140 -8.32 5.82 0.28
C MET A 140 -8.02 5.48 1.75
N LYS A 141 -7.06 4.58 2.01
CA LYS A 141 -6.66 4.21 3.39
C LYS A 141 -6.05 5.38 4.15
N ALA A 142 -5.23 6.21 3.49
CA ALA A 142 -4.65 7.40 4.10
C ALA A 142 -5.73 8.40 4.52
N ILE A 143 -6.68 8.69 3.62
CA ILE A 143 -7.84 9.55 3.92
C ILE A 143 -8.65 8.96 5.07
N TYR A 144 -8.99 7.67 5.02
CA TYR A 144 -9.71 6.99 6.10
C TYR A 144 -9.00 7.14 7.45
N SER A 145 -7.69 6.88 7.50
CA SER A 145 -6.92 6.99 8.75
C SER A 145 -6.92 8.41 9.32
N ALA A 146 -6.88 9.41 8.44
CA ALA A 146 -6.82 10.79 8.86
C ALA A 146 -8.20 11.30 9.33
N PHE A 147 -9.29 10.89 8.65
CA PHE A 147 -10.66 11.11 9.13
C PHE A 147 -10.92 10.38 10.46
N ALA A 148 -10.49 9.13 10.60
CA ALA A 148 -10.70 8.37 11.82
C ALA A 148 -10.03 9.05 13.03
N LEU A 149 -8.84 9.62 12.85
CA LEU A 149 -8.15 10.39 13.88
C LEU A 149 -8.91 11.67 14.25
N LEU A 150 -9.34 12.46 13.26
CA LEU A 150 -10.08 13.70 13.51
C LEU A 150 -11.43 13.43 14.19
N LEU A 151 -12.18 12.46 13.67
CA LEU A 151 -13.48 12.06 14.20
C LEU A 151 -13.40 11.29 15.52
N LYS A 152 -12.20 10.96 16.02
CA LYS A 152 -11.99 10.08 17.19
C LYS A 152 -12.73 8.75 17.05
N ALA A 153 -12.73 8.19 15.84
CA ALA A 153 -13.34 6.91 15.51
C ALA A 153 -12.42 5.75 15.91
N ASP A 154 -13.00 4.54 16.04
CA ASP A 154 -12.24 3.32 16.26
C ASP A 154 -11.25 3.07 15.10
N PRO A 155 -9.91 3.10 15.34
CA PRO A 155 -8.91 2.89 14.30
C PRO A 155 -8.88 1.45 13.77
N ASP A 156 -9.31 0.47 14.57
CA ASP A 156 -9.26 -0.95 14.20
C ASP A 156 -10.46 -1.38 13.37
N TYR A 157 -11.55 -0.59 13.39
CA TYR A 157 -12.77 -0.89 12.65
C TYR A 157 -12.55 -0.96 11.12
N ASN A 158 -11.74 -0.08 10.54
CA ASN A 158 -11.38 -0.07 9.11
C ASN A 158 -12.59 -0.21 8.14
N SER A 159 -13.68 0.52 8.39
CA SER A 159 -14.98 0.39 7.72
C SER A 159 -15.71 -0.95 7.87
N GLY A 160 -15.19 -1.87 8.69
CA GLY A 160 -15.80 -3.09 9.20
C GLY A 160 -16.20 -4.15 8.16
N PRO A 161 -16.26 -5.44 8.53
CA PRO A 161 -16.99 -6.42 7.73
C PRO A 161 -18.52 -6.22 7.81
N VAL A 162 -19.01 -5.62 8.91
CA VAL A 162 -20.43 -5.40 9.20
C VAL A 162 -20.59 -4.09 9.96
N ALA A 163 -21.64 -3.34 9.64
CA ALA A 163 -21.95 -2.03 10.19
C ALA A 163 -23.40 -1.95 10.72
N LYS A 164 -23.75 -0.90 11.47
CA LYS A 164 -25.14 -0.60 11.88
C LYS A 164 -25.98 -0.32 10.63
N THR A 165 -26.99 -1.14 10.35
CA THR A 165 -27.84 -1.04 9.17
C THR A 165 -28.63 0.27 9.15
N PRO A 166 -28.39 1.21 8.22
CA PRO A 166 -29.12 2.46 8.17
C PRO A 166 -30.64 2.23 7.97
N GLY A 167 -31.50 3.06 8.54
CA GLY A 167 -32.95 2.91 8.44
C GLY A 167 -33.57 1.77 9.27
N HIS A 168 -32.77 0.89 9.90
CA HIS A 168 -33.32 -0.15 10.78
C HIS A 168 -33.89 0.46 12.07
N PRO A 169 -35.08 0.05 12.56
CA PRO A 169 -35.75 0.66 13.72
C PRO A 169 -34.93 0.70 15.03
N TRP A 170 -34.00 -0.26 15.19
CA TRP A 170 -33.09 -0.29 16.34
C TRP A 170 -32.23 0.97 16.42
N TRP A 171 -31.85 1.52 15.27
CA TRP A 171 -31.04 2.72 15.18
C TRP A 171 -31.90 3.94 14.91
N LEU A 172 -31.40 5.12 15.25
CA LEU A 172 -31.91 6.35 14.68
C LEU A 172 -30.98 6.73 13.53
N THR A 173 -31.53 6.74 12.32
CA THR A 173 -30.82 7.13 11.12
C THR A 173 -31.26 8.51 10.69
N THR A 174 -30.29 9.40 10.51
CA THR A 174 -30.46 10.70 9.88
C THR A 174 -29.78 10.63 8.52
N GLU A 175 -30.52 10.94 7.47
CA GLU A 175 -29.98 11.12 6.12
C GLU A 175 -29.82 12.61 5.85
N LEU A 176 -28.62 13.00 5.42
CA LEU A 176 -28.28 14.40 5.18
C LEU A 176 -28.27 14.73 3.68
N HIS A 177 -27.62 13.89 2.86
CA HIS A 177 -27.58 14.05 1.40
C HIS A 177 -27.16 12.76 0.68
N ASP A 178 -27.34 12.74 -0.64
CA ASP A 178 -27.01 11.63 -1.56
C ASP A 178 -25.69 11.80 -2.32
N HIS A 179 -25.06 12.98 -2.22
CA HIS A 179 -23.80 13.30 -2.91
C HIS A 179 -22.70 12.25 -2.72
N VAL A 180 -21.98 11.95 -3.80
CA VAL A 180 -20.87 10.98 -3.82
C VAL A 180 -19.56 11.75 -3.89
N TYR A 181 -18.74 11.61 -2.86
CA TYR A 181 -17.46 12.29 -2.78
C TYR A 181 -16.40 11.60 -3.65
N ASP A 182 -15.58 12.39 -4.33
CA ASP A 182 -14.29 11.91 -4.79
C ASP A 182 -13.29 11.89 -3.63
N LEU A 183 -12.31 10.99 -3.70
CA LEU A 183 -11.26 10.91 -2.69
C LEU A 183 -10.44 12.21 -2.61
N ALA A 184 -10.34 12.94 -3.73
CA ALA A 184 -9.68 14.23 -3.77
C ALA A 184 -10.43 15.28 -2.93
N ASP A 185 -11.77 15.30 -3.01
CA ASP A 185 -12.61 16.22 -2.25
C ASP A 185 -12.40 16.01 -0.75
N LEU A 186 -12.46 14.75 -0.29
CA LEU A 186 -12.25 14.42 1.12
C LEU A 186 -10.82 14.75 1.58
N ALA A 187 -9.83 14.60 0.71
CA ALA A 187 -8.44 14.90 1.04
C ALA A 187 -8.16 16.41 1.22
N GLU A 188 -9.00 17.30 0.67
CA GLU A 188 -8.83 18.74 0.87
C GLU A 188 -9.03 19.15 2.34
N TYR A 189 -9.90 18.44 3.05
CA TYR A 189 -10.23 18.71 4.45
C TYR A 189 -9.22 18.13 5.44
N VAL A 190 -8.27 17.31 4.97
CA VAL A 190 -7.35 16.63 5.87
C VAL A 190 -5.94 16.67 5.33
N CYS A 191 -5.00 17.12 6.15
CA CYS A 191 -3.59 16.94 5.85
C CYS A 191 -3.26 15.45 5.84
N THR A 192 -3.26 14.84 4.65
CA THR A 192 -2.70 13.49 4.45
C THR A 192 -1.19 13.58 4.56
N GLN A 193 -0.69 13.76 5.78
CA GLN A 193 0.69 13.45 6.13
C GLN A 193 0.80 11.95 5.92
N VAL A 194 1.28 11.53 4.75
CA VAL A 194 1.72 10.16 4.53
C VAL A 194 2.82 9.98 5.55
N ASN A 195 2.51 9.33 6.68
CA ASN A 195 3.51 9.04 7.69
C ASN A 195 4.66 8.37 6.93
N PRO A 196 5.87 8.98 6.92
CA PRO A 196 7.02 8.36 6.31
C PRO A 196 7.08 6.97 6.89
N TRP A 197 7.13 5.96 6.01
CA TRP A 197 7.27 4.57 6.40
C TRP A 197 8.29 4.53 7.55
N ARG A 198 7.82 4.26 8.78
CA ARG A 198 8.73 4.20 9.92
C ARG A 198 9.70 3.11 9.53
N LYS A 199 10.96 3.48 9.24
CA LYS A 199 12.03 2.50 9.24
C LYS A 199 11.88 1.83 10.58
N ALA A 200 11.60 0.53 10.58
CA ALA A 200 11.67 -0.25 11.79
C ALA A 200 13.00 0.15 12.44
N GLY A 201 12.90 0.70 13.65
CA GLY A 201 14.06 0.89 14.50
C GLY A 201 14.77 -0.46 14.67
N ARG A 202 15.85 -0.45 15.43
CA ARG A 202 16.60 -1.66 15.77
C ARG A 202 15.63 -2.78 16.18
N LEU A 203 15.98 -4.04 15.94
CA LEU A 203 15.11 -5.21 16.22
C LEU A 203 14.51 -5.22 17.64
N GLU A 204 15.15 -4.50 18.57
CA GLU A 204 14.75 -4.28 19.97
C GLU A 204 13.55 -3.32 20.15
N ASP A 205 13.21 -2.49 19.16
CA ASP A 205 12.09 -1.51 19.20
C ASP A 205 10.78 -2.09 18.65
N LEU A 206 10.76 -3.39 18.35
CA LEU A 206 9.65 -4.05 17.67
C LEU A 206 8.50 -4.31 18.65
N PRO A 207 7.23 -3.99 18.31
CA PRO A 207 6.10 -4.27 19.18
C PRO A 207 6.01 -5.76 19.52
N GLU A 208 5.45 -6.07 20.69
CA GLU A 208 5.33 -7.34 21.41
C GLU A 208 4.54 -8.46 20.67
N SER A 209 4.65 -8.53 19.35
CA SER A 209 3.95 -9.48 18.49
C SER A 209 4.91 -10.54 17.96
N ARG A 210 4.62 -11.80 18.31
CA ARG A 210 5.31 -13.01 17.82
C ARG A 210 5.43 -13.04 16.29
N HIS A 211 4.40 -12.57 15.59
CA HIS A 211 4.38 -12.56 14.13
C HIS A 211 5.35 -11.53 13.53
N VAL A 212 5.42 -10.34 14.12
CA VAL A 212 6.32 -9.27 13.65
C VAL A 212 7.77 -9.67 13.94
N MET A 213 8.03 -10.21 15.12
CA MET A 213 9.34 -10.75 15.51
C MET A 213 9.84 -11.83 14.56
N LEU A 214 8.99 -12.82 14.24
CA LEU A 214 9.34 -13.87 13.27
C LEU A 214 9.59 -13.28 11.88
N PHE A 215 8.73 -12.37 11.43
CA PHE A 215 8.84 -11.75 10.11
C PHE A 215 10.16 -10.99 9.95
N GLU A 216 10.53 -10.17 10.93
CA GLU A 216 11.77 -9.39 10.92
C GLU A 216 13.01 -10.30 10.89
N ARG A 217 13.08 -11.30 11.78
CA ARG A 217 14.20 -12.27 11.78
C ARG A 217 14.30 -13.01 10.45
N LEU A 218 13.17 -13.51 9.96
CA LEU A 218 13.11 -14.32 8.75
C LEU A 218 13.44 -13.52 7.48
N ARG A 219 13.02 -12.24 7.38
CA ARG A 219 13.32 -11.43 6.19
C ARG A 219 14.81 -11.08 6.09
N TYR A 220 15.47 -10.75 7.20
CA TYR A 220 16.91 -10.45 7.17
C TYR A 220 17.74 -11.70 6.85
N TYR A 221 17.35 -12.85 7.37
CA TYR A 221 17.94 -14.12 6.97
C TYR A 221 17.70 -14.42 5.49
N ALA A 222 16.48 -14.18 4.98
CA ALA A 222 16.20 -14.34 3.56
C ALA A 222 17.06 -13.44 2.68
N TYR A 223 17.33 -12.21 3.11
CA TYR A 223 18.17 -11.26 2.39
C TYR A 223 19.63 -11.70 2.31
N SER A 224 20.16 -12.36 3.33
CA SER A 224 21.56 -12.82 3.32
C SER A 224 21.77 -14.05 2.45
N VAL A 225 20.76 -14.92 2.33
CA VAL A 225 20.91 -16.22 1.61
C VAL A 225 20.35 -16.23 0.19
N VAL A 226 19.49 -15.28 -0.20
CA VAL A 226 18.82 -15.30 -1.52
C VAL A 226 19.78 -15.19 -2.69
N GLY A 227 20.90 -14.46 -2.56
CA GLY A 227 21.92 -14.39 -3.60
C GLY A 227 22.48 -15.78 -3.91
N GLN A 228 23.02 -16.43 -2.87
CA GLN A 228 23.54 -17.80 -2.97
C GLN A 228 22.49 -18.79 -3.48
N GLN A 229 21.25 -18.72 -2.97
CA GLN A 229 20.19 -19.65 -3.39
C GLN A 229 19.72 -19.46 -4.84
N ARG A 230 19.96 -18.31 -5.45
CA ARG A 230 19.73 -18.10 -6.89
C ARG A 230 20.85 -18.64 -7.76
N GLU A 231 22.08 -18.59 -7.27
CA GLU A 231 23.26 -19.06 -7.99
C GLU A 231 23.41 -20.58 -7.91
N GLU A 232 23.22 -21.15 -6.71
CA GLU A 232 23.50 -22.56 -6.41
C GLU A 232 22.23 -23.41 -6.26
N GLY A 233 21.06 -22.77 -6.15
CA GLY A 233 19.83 -23.43 -5.72
C GLY A 233 18.63 -23.17 -6.63
N SER A 234 17.44 -23.36 -6.04
CA SER A 234 16.15 -23.11 -6.68
C SER A 234 15.23 -22.35 -5.72
N PHE A 235 14.13 -21.81 -6.25
CA PHE A 235 13.11 -21.19 -5.41
C PHE A 235 12.55 -22.16 -4.35
N GLU A 236 12.46 -23.45 -4.68
CA GLU A 236 11.97 -24.47 -3.74
C GLU A 236 12.98 -24.76 -2.62
N SER A 237 14.28 -24.86 -2.93
CA SER A 237 15.33 -25.01 -1.90
C SER A 237 15.38 -23.79 -0.98
N PHE A 238 15.24 -22.60 -1.54
CA PHE A 238 15.12 -21.35 -0.78
C PHE A 238 13.91 -21.36 0.16
N CYS A 239 12.74 -21.78 -0.31
CA CYS A 239 11.56 -21.90 0.54
C CYS A 239 11.78 -22.90 1.68
N ARG A 240 12.34 -24.10 1.40
CA ARG A 240 12.62 -25.11 2.44
C ARG A 240 13.62 -24.60 3.48
N LEU A 241 14.65 -23.87 3.05
CA LEU A 241 15.64 -23.25 3.94
C LEU A 241 14.98 -22.23 4.88
N LEU A 242 14.11 -21.37 4.33
CA LEU A 242 13.35 -20.39 5.12
C LEU A 242 12.34 -21.06 6.06
N GLU A 243 11.68 -22.15 5.64
CA GLU A 243 10.80 -22.93 6.51
C GLU A 243 11.57 -23.50 7.70
N ALA A 244 12.71 -24.16 7.45
CA ALA A 244 13.57 -24.69 8.51
C ALA A 244 14.03 -23.59 9.48
N TYR A 245 14.45 -22.44 8.96
CA TYR A 245 14.83 -21.29 9.79
C TYR A 245 13.64 -20.77 10.62
N ALA A 246 12.46 -20.63 10.02
CA ALA A 246 11.25 -20.18 10.72
C ALA A 246 10.84 -21.14 11.84
N HIS A 247 10.95 -22.45 11.60
CA HIS A 247 10.71 -23.49 12.59
C HIS A 247 11.66 -23.39 13.78
N ASN A 248 12.97 -23.25 13.52
CA ASN A 248 13.98 -23.16 14.58
C ASN A 248 13.85 -21.87 15.40
N ASN A 249 13.37 -20.78 14.79
CA ASN A 249 13.13 -19.51 15.45
C ASN A 249 11.76 -19.40 16.13
N ASN A 250 10.89 -20.40 15.97
CA ASN A 250 9.58 -20.47 16.61
C ASN A 250 9.70 -20.97 18.06
N THR A 251 10.45 -20.26 18.88
CA THR A 251 10.72 -20.58 20.30
C THR A 251 10.02 -19.61 21.25
N PHE A 252 8.89 -19.03 20.83
CA PHE A 252 8.13 -18.04 21.60
C PHE A 252 7.63 -18.56 22.95
N SER A 253 7.32 -19.86 23.06
CA SER A 253 6.98 -20.49 24.34
C SER A 253 8.10 -20.35 25.39
N ARG A 254 9.37 -20.37 24.95
CA ARG A 254 10.54 -20.19 25.85
C ARG A 254 10.86 -18.71 26.10
N GLN A 255 10.30 -17.81 25.31
CA GLN A 255 10.52 -16.36 25.39
C GLN A 255 9.44 -15.64 26.23
N GLY A 256 8.63 -16.39 27.00
CA GLY A 256 7.64 -15.81 27.92
C GLY A 256 6.27 -15.47 27.30
N PHE A 257 6.02 -15.80 26.03
CA PHE A 257 4.71 -15.55 25.42
C PHE A 257 3.64 -16.55 25.94
N HIS A 258 2.60 -16.04 26.62
CA HIS A 258 1.52 -16.85 27.19
C HIS A 258 0.78 -17.73 26.17
N THR A 259 0.68 -17.30 24.91
CA THR A 259 0.02 -18.06 23.83
C THR A 259 0.92 -19.12 23.18
N GLY A 260 2.19 -19.21 23.60
CA GLY A 260 3.16 -20.18 23.09
C GLY A 260 3.62 -19.95 21.64
N ASN A 261 4.18 -20.99 21.04
CA ASN A 261 4.70 -20.99 19.67
C ASN A 261 3.62 -20.74 18.61
N LEU A 262 4.02 -20.17 17.47
CA LEU A 262 3.11 -19.96 16.34
C LEU A 262 2.74 -21.30 15.68
N PRO A 263 1.49 -21.46 15.20
CA PRO A 263 1.07 -22.66 14.50
C PRO A 263 1.74 -22.76 13.13
N GLN A 264 1.82 -24.00 12.60
CA GLN A 264 2.50 -24.28 11.35
C GLN A 264 1.94 -23.50 10.14
N SER A 265 0.62 -23.31 10.12
CA SER A 265 -0.06 -22.53 9.07
C SER A 265 0.43 -21.09 9.03
N SER A 266 0.64 -20.47 10.20
CA SER A 266 1.18 -19.12 10.30
C SER A 266 2.63 -19.04 9.85
N LEU A 267 3.47 -20.01 10.22
CA LEU A 267 4.86 -20.06 9.75
C LEU A 267 4.93 -20.14 8.23
N ARG A 268 4.18 -21.07 7.62
CA ARG A 268 4.12 -21.24 6.16
C ARG A 268 3.62 -19.99 5.45
N ALA A 269 2.63 -19.30 6.02
CA ALA A 269 2.14 -18.05 5.46
C ALA A 269 3.22 -16.95 5.46
N THR A 270 3.93 -16.78 6.58
CA THR A 270 5.03 -15.80 6.69
C THR A 270 6.17 -16.14 5.73
N VAL A 271 6.59 -17.40 5.69
CA VAL A 271 7.65 -17.86 4.77
C VAL A 271 7.26 -17.62 3.32
N ARG A 272 6.03 -17.98 2.92
CA ARG A 272 5.54 -17.78 1.55
C ARG A 272 5.51 -16.30 1.16
N SER A 273 5.15 -15.42 2.10
CA SER A 273 5.13 -13.97 1.86
C SER A 273 6.54 -13.44 1.60
N ILE A 274 7.48 -13.77 2.49
CA ILE A 274 8.87 -13.29 2.40
C ILE A 274 9.57 -13.92 1.19
N SER A 275 9.47 -15.23 1.01
CA SER A 275 10.19 -15.93 -0.04
C SER A 275 9.83 -15.40 -1.43
N ARG A 276 8.54 -15.21 -1.71
CA ARG A 276 8.06 -14.66 -2.99
C ARG A 276 8.59 -13.25 -3.23
N TRP A 277 8.47 -12.38 -2.23
CA TRP A 277 8.89 -11.00 -2.39
C TRP A 277 10.40 -10.90 -2.58
N THR A 278 11.17 -11.54 -1.70
CA THR A 278 12.63 -11.52 -1.73
C THR A 278 13.15 -12.14 -3.03
N TRP A 279 12.58 -13.26 -3.48
CA TRP A 279 12.99 -13.91 -4.72
C TRP A 279 12.68 -13.11 -5.98
N ALA A 280 11.60 -12.32 -6.01
CA ALA A 280 11.24 -11.54 -7.19
C ALA A 280 11.87 -10.13 -7.20
N HIS A 281 12.07 -9.51 -6.03
CA HIS A 281 12.34 -8.07 -5.94
C HIS A 281 13.67 -7.73 -5.26
N TYR A 282 14.23 -8.62 -4.43
CA TYR A 282 15.44 -8.31 -3.66
C TYR A 282 16.69 -8.80 -4.40
N TRP A 283 17.63 -7.92 -4.73
CA TRP A 283 18.84 -8.25 -5.50
C TRP A 283 20.14 -8.06 -4.73
N GLY A 284 20.10 -8.05 -3.39
CA GLY A 284 21.29 -8.11 -2.55
C GLY A 284 22.32 -7.02 -2.90
N GLY A 285 22.05 -5.79 -2.46
CA GLY A 285 22.95 -4.67 -2.75
C GLY A 285 22.68 -4.03 -4.11
N SER A 286 21.58 -3.28 -4.22
CA SER A 286 21.77 -2.02 -4.93
C SER A 286 22.81 -1.27 -4.11
N PRO A 287 23.98 -0.87 -4.66
CA PRO A 287 24.60 0.34 -4.14
C PRO A 287 23.46 1.32 -4.13
N CYS A 288 23.11 1.85 -2.94
CA CYS A 288 22.06 2.84 -2.75
C CYS A 288 22.04 3.67 -4.03
N CYS A 289 21.03 3.52 -4.90
CA CYS A 289 21.17 4.08 -6.24
C CYS A 289 21.31 5.59 -6.02
N ARG A 290 22.54 6.13 -6.09
CA ARG A 290 22.88 7.51 -5.69
C ARG A 290 22.40 8.51 -6.75
N GLY A 291 21.31 8.13 -7.44
CA GLY A 291 20.99 8.57 -8.78
C GLY A 291 22.08 8.18 -9.77
N VAL A 292 21.79 8.37 -11.06
CA VAL A 292 22.77 8.28 -12.16
C VAL A 292 23.85 9.40 -12.05
N MET A 293 23.81 10.23 -11.00
CA MET A 293 24.71 11.36 -10.76
C MET A 293 25.73 11.11 -9.65
N GLU A 294 25.63 9.98 -8.94
CA GLU A 294 26.55 9.62 -7.85
C GLU A 294 26.82 10.76 -6.85
N LEU A 295 25.79 11.54 -6.51
CA LEU A 295 25.93 12.72 -5.65
C LEU A 295 26.38 12.34 -4.24
N ASP A 296 27.26 13.17 -3.65
CA ASP A 296 27.78 13.01 -2.30
C ASP A 296 26.65 12.99 -1.25
N ALA A 297 26.76 12.12 -0.25
CA ALA A 297 25.82 11.99 0.84
C ALA A 297 25.87 13.16 1.83
N ALA A 298 26.99 13.89 1.88
CA ALA A 298 27.13 15.08 2.72
C ALA A 298 26.28 16.27 2.22
N LEU A 299 25.84 16.25 0.95
CA LEU A 299 24.98 17.30 0.40
C LEU A 299 23.55 17.23 0.96
N PRO A 300 22.97 18.38 1.35
CA PRO A 300 21.56 18.47 1.75
C PRO A 300 20.61 17.83 0.71
N LEU A 301 19.50 17.26 1.19
CA LEU A 301 18.54 16.58 0.31
C LEU A 301 17.98 17.50 -0.78
N GLU A 302 17.69 18.75 -0.42
CA GLU A 302 17.14 19.76 -1.33
C GLU A 302 18.12 20.07 -2.48
N ASP A 303 19.40 20.20 -2.18
CA ASP A 303 20.44 20.41 -3.20
C ASP A 303 20.58 19.23 -4.15
N ARG A 304 20.54 18.01 -3.61
CA ARG A 304 20.58 16.80 -4.43
C ARG A 304 19.37 16.69 -5.35
N GLN A 305 18.18 17.05 -4.85
CA GLN A 305 16.95 17.08 -5.66
C GLN A 305 17.03 18.15 -6.75
N ARG A 306 17.54 19.35 -6.44
CA ARG A 306 17.75 20.43 -7.41
C ARG A 306 18.73 20.04 -8.53
N LEU A 307 19.86 19.42 -8.18
CA LEU A 307 20.86 18.94 -9.14
C LEU A 307 20.30 17.82 -10.03
N ALA A 308 19.57 16.86 -9.43
CA ALA A 308 18.90 15.79 -10.17
C ALA A 308 17.83 16.32 -11.14
N ALA A 309 17.05 17.32 -10.71
CA ALA A 309 16.04 17.98 -11.54
C ALA A 309 16.68 18.69 -12.73
N LYS A 310 17.78 19.43 -12.50
CA LYS A 310 18.54 20.12 -13.56
C LYS A 310 19.02 19.16 -14.63
N ARG A 311 19.70 18.07 -14.25
CA ARG A 311 20.15 17.04 -15.21
C ARG A 311 18.98 16.43 -15.99
N THR A 312 17.89 16.10 -15.30
CA THR A 312 16.72 15.49 -15.95
C THR A 312 16.09 16.45 -16.95
N HIS A 313 16.05 17.75 -16.63
CA HIS A 313 15.59 18.78 -17.54
C HIS A 313 16.50 18.88 -18.78
N GLU A 314 17.82 18.96 -18.59
CA GLU A 314 18.80 19.01 -19.69
C GLU A 314 18.71 17.79 -20.61
N LEU A 315 18.56 16.58 -20.05
CA LEU A 315 18.38 15.36 -20.84
C LEU A 315 17.07 15.38 -21.64
N ARG A 316 15.97 15.83 -21.04
CA ARG A 316 14.68 15.98 -21.73
C ARG A 316 14.76 17.03 -22.84
N GLN A 317 15.44 18.15 -22.59
CA GLN A 317 15.68 19.18 -23.61
C GLN A 317 16.47 18.58 -24.78
N ARG A 318 17.62 17.95 -24.53
CA ARG A 318 18.43 17.31 -25.58
C ARG A 318 17.67 16.25 -26.38
N ALA A 319 16.89 15.40 -25.70
CA ALA A 319 16.06 14.41 -26.36
C ALA A 319 15.01 15.07 -27.27
N THR A 320 14.33 16.11 -26.77
CA THR A 320 13.35 16.89 -27.54
C THR A 320 14.00 17.55 -28.75
N GLU A 321 15.14 18.21 -28.58
CA GLU A 321 15.87 18.81 -29.70
C GLU A 321 16.29 17.77 -30.74
N SER A 322 16.78 16.60 -30.30
CA SER A 322 17.17 15.53 -31.21
C SER A 322 15.99 14.98 -32.02
N ALA A 323 14.82 14.85 -31.39
CA ALA A 323 13.59 14.40 -32.04
C ALA A 323 13.10 15.43 -33.07
N ILE A 324 13.13 16.72 -32.71
CA ILE A 324 12.78 17.81 -33.63
C ILE A 324 13.76 17.87 -34.81
N ARG A 325 15.08 17.79 -34.57
CA ARG A 325 16.09 17.74 -35.66
C ARG A 325 15.87 16.54 -36.58
N ALA A 326 15.60 15.36 -36.03
CA ALA A 326 15.33 14.15 -36.80
C ALA A 326 14.05 14.27 -37.65
N ALA A 327 12.98 14.82 -37.07
CA ALA A 327 11.73 15.09 -37.78
C ALA A 327 11.92 16.09 -38.93
N CYS A 328 12.65 17.20 -38.71
CA CYS A 328 12.95 18.16 -39.76
C CYS A 328 13.71 17.51 -40.92
N ARG A 329 14.76 16.71 -40.64
CA ARG A 329 15.51 15.99 -41.67
C ARG A 329 14.65 14.98 -42.44
N SER A 330 13.76 14.28 -41.74
CA SER A 330 12.83 13.33 -42.36
C SER A 330 11.87 14.02 -43.33
N LEU A 331 11.28 15.15 -42.93
CA LEU A 331 10.38 15.93 -43.77
C LEU A 331 11.09 16.56 -44.98
N GLN A 332 12.33 17.03 -44.82
CA GLN A 332 13.15 17.49 -45.94
C GLN A 332 13.43 16.37 -46.95
N GLY A 333 13.77 15.17 -46.48
CA GLY A 333 13.98 14.01 -47.34
C GLY A 333 12.74 13.57 -48.13
N GLN A 334 11.54 13.87 -47.61
CA GLN A 334 10.26 13.62 -48.27
C GLN A 334 9.80 14.78 -49.17
N GLY A 335 10.55 15.88 -49.25
CA GLY A 335 10.18 17.07 -50.03
C GLY A 335 8.99 17.85 -49.47
N GLN A 336 8.61 17.63 -48.21
CA GLN A 336 7.50 18.33 -47.57
C GLN A 336 7.94 19.67 -46.95
N LYS A 337 7.02 20.63 -46.88
CA LYS A 337 7.28 21.92 -46.24
C LYS A 337 7.42 21.75 -44.73
N LEU A 338 8.49 22.33 -44.17
CA LEU A 338 8.75 22.38 -42.73
C LEU A 338 7.76 23.32 -42.03
N THR A 339 6.57 22.81 -41.72
CA THR A 339 5.60 23.52 -40.89
C THR A 339 5.70 23.05 -39.45
N LEU A 340 5.40 23.96 -38.49
CA LEU A 340 5.41 23.63 -37.06
C LEU A 340 4.52 22.42 -36.74
N THR A 341 3.37 22.30 -37.41
CA THR A 341 2.41 21.21 -37.21
C THR A 341 2.96 19.88 -37.70
N ALA A 342 3.52 19.82 -38.91
CA ALA A 342 4.08 18.59 -39.47
C ALA A 342 5.27 18.08 -38.66
N VAL A 343 6.13 18.99 -38.18
CA VAL A 343 7.27 18.63 -37.32
C VAL A 343 6.80 18.12 -35.96
N ALA A 344 5.79 18.76 -35.36
CA ALA A 344 5.20 18.33 -34.09
C ALA A 344 4.64 16.91 -34.17
N GLU A 345 3.87 16.61 -35.22
CA GLU A 345 3.31 15.28 -35.48
C GLU A 345 4.40 14.22 -35.68
N THR A 346 5.42 14.54 -36.47
CA THR A 346 6.52 13.61 -36.78
C THR A 346 7.43 13.36 -35.58
N ALA A 347 7.70 14.39 -34.77
CA ALA A 347 8.54 14.28 -33.57
C ALA A 347 7.78 13.76 -32.34
N GLY A 348 6.45 13.65 -32.40
CA GLY A 348 5.62 13.21 -31.27
C GLY A 348 5.57 14.21 -30.12
N VAL A 349 5.70 15.51 -30.41
CA VAL A 349 5.67 16.61 -29.41
C VAL A 349 4.58 17.62 -29.76
N THR A 350 4.22 18.49 -28.82
CA THR A 350 3.18 19.51 -29.08
C THR A 350 3.68 20.63 -29.99
N ARG A 351 2.78 21.26 -30.75
CA ARG A 351 3.10 22.45 -31.56
C ARG A 351 3.75 23.57 -30.74
N GLN A 352 3.28 23.80 -29.52
CA GLN A 352 3.84 24.82 -28.62
C GLN A 352 5.29 24.50 -28.24
N THR A 353 5.60 23.22 -27.98
CA THR A 353 6.97 22.78 -27.73
C THR A 353 7.85 23.08 -28.94
N VAL A 354 7.43 22.71 -30.15
CA VAL A 354 8.20 22.97 -31.38
C VAL A 354 8.45 24.47 -31.60
N ALA A 355 7.46 25.32 -31.30
CA ALA A 355 7.60 26.77 -31.40
C ALA A 355 8.69 27.33 -30.47
N ASN A 356 8.81 26.81 -29.24
CA ASN A 356 9.87 27.19 -28.31
C ASN A 356 11.27 26.81 -28.81
N TYR A 357 11.37 25.77 -29.65
CA TYR A 357 12.61 25.31 -30.27
C TYR A 357 12.81 25.86 -31.69
N GLY A 358 12.31 27.07 -31.98
CA GLY A 358 12.40 27.70 -33.30
C GLY A 358 13.83 27.84 -33.85
N HIS A 359 14.84 27.96 -32.99
CA HIS A 359 16.25 28.04 -33.39
C HIS A 359 16.73 26.80 -34.18
N ILE A 360 16.12 25.63 -33.95
CA ILE A 360 16.45 24.39 -34.68
C ILE A 360 16.07 24.51 -36.16
N PHE A 361 15.01 25.24 -36.49
CA PHE A 361 14.61 25.46 -37.89
C PHE A 361 15.64 26.33 -38.62
N ALA A 362 16.21 27.33 -37.94
CA ALA A 362 17.29 28.15 -38.48
C ALA A 362 18.57 27.30 -38.69
N GLU A 363 18.93 26.46 -37.71
CA GLU A 363 20.07 25.54 -37.79
C GLU A 363 19.94 24.55 -38.96
N VAL A 364 18.76 23.96 -39.14
CA VAL A 364 18.50 22.99 -40.22
C VAL A 364 18.38 23.65 -41.59
N ALA A 365 18.01 24.94 -41.65
CA ALA A 365 17.98 25.73 -42.89
C ALA A 365 19.39 26.12 -43.36
N THR A 366 20.35 26.26 -42.45
CA THR A 366 21.76 26.49 -42.79
C THR A 366 22.48 25.15 -43.06
N PRO A 367 22.85 24.82 -44.30
CA PRO A 367 23.65 23.63 -44.56
C PRO A 367 25.06 23.84 -43.99
N SER A 368 25.35 23.24 -42.84
CA SER A 368 26.74 23.13 -42.36
C SER A 368 27.49 22.16 -43.28
N PRO A 369 28.64 22.55 -43.88
CA PRO A 369 29.42 21.65 -44.72
C PRO A 369 30.07 20.60 -43.81
N VAL A 370 29.40 19.45 -43.65
CA VAL A 370 30.01 18.30 -43.00
C VAL A 370 31.12 17.81 -43.93
N ALA A 371 32.37 18.14 -43.57
CA ALA A 371 33.55 17.58 -44.20
C ALA A 371 33.47 16.05 -44.15
N LYS A 372 33.38 15.41 -45.32
CA LYS A 372 33.45 13.96 -45.46
C LYS A 372 34.82 13.50 -44.95
N LEU A 373 34.86 12.88 -43.77
CA LEU A 373 35.99 12.05 -43.37
C LEU A 373 35.97 10.81 -44.26
N GLU A 374 36.81 10.83 -45.30
CA GLU A 374 37.07 9.66 -46.13
C GLU A 374 37.75 8.58 -45.28
N ALA A 375 37.06 7.46 -45.11
CA ALA A 375 37.62 6.26 -44.53
C ALA A 375 38.69 5.69 -45.49
N ARG A 376 39.97 5.94 -45.19
CA ARG A 376 41.08 5.24 -45.85
C ARG A 376 41.08 3.78 -45.38
N SER A 377 40.52 2.92 -46.23
CA SER A 377 40.81 1.48 -46.25
C SER A 377 42.26 1.29 -46.68
N GLY A 378 43.09 0.75 -45.78
CA GLY A 378 44.47 0.38 -46.05
C GLY A 378 44.87 -0.80 -45.17
N ARG A 379 44.80 -2.01 -45.74
CA ARG A 379 45.54 -3.18 -45.25
C ARG A 379 47.03 -2.89 -45.40
N ALA A 380 47.79 -3.10 -44.33
CA ALA A 380 49.22 -3.42 -44.41
C ALA A 380 49.56 -4.34 -43.23
N GLU A 381 49.87 -5.59 -43.57
CA GLU A 381 50.65 -6.49 -42.71
C GLU A 381 52.08 -5.95 -42.65
N GLU A 382 52.66 -5.80 -41.46
CA GLU A 382 54.11 -5.82 -41.33
C GLU A 382 54.55 -6.29 -39.94
N SER A 383 55.34 -7.35 -39.94
CA SER A 383 55.97 -8.04 -38.83
C SER A 383 57.31 -7.40 -38.48
N VAL A 384 57.57 -7.02 -37.22
CA VAL A 384 58.94 -6.88 -36.69
C VAL A 384 58.99 -7.24 -35.21
N SER A 385 60.00 -8.03 -34.84
CA SER A 385 60.24 -8.57 -33.50
C SER A 385 61.14 -7.67 -32.64
N LYS A 386 60.77 -7.57 -31.35
CA LYS A 386 61.61 -7.69 -30.12
C LYS A 386 62.81 -6.74 -29.91
N ARG A 387 62.66 -5.74 -29.01
CA ARG A 387 63.44 -5.62 -27.76
C ARG A 387 62.89 -4.54 -26.80
N GLU A 388 63.17 -4.78 -25.52
CA GLU A 388 62.62 -4.20 -24.29
C GLU A 388 62.91 -2.71 -24.07
N MET A 389 61.99 -1.98 -23.40
CA MET A 389 62.17 -1.50 -22.02
C MET A 389 60.97 -0.65 -21.51
N LEU A 390 60.36 -1.15 -20.42
CA LEU A 390 59.94 -0.44 -19.19
C LEU A 390 58.97 0.77 -19.23
N SER A 391 57.72 0.48 -18.84
CA SER A 391 57.14 0.86 -17.52
C SER A 391 55.86 1.72 -17.51
N LYS A 392 55.00 1.35 -16.54
CA LYS A 392 53.86 2.05 -15.93
C LYS A 392 52.45 1.74 -16.45
N ASP A 393 52.09 0.47 -16.23
CA ASP A 393 51.05 0.04 -15.30
C ASP A 393 49.64 0.66 -15.38
N ALA A 394 48.75 -0.08 -16.06
CA ALA A 394 47.46 -0.45 -15.50
C ALA A 394 47.56 -1.91 -15.02
N PRO A 395 46.90 -2.28 -13.92
CA PRO A 395 46.37 -3.63 -13.83
C PRO A 395 44.91 -3.66 -13.42
N GLY A 396 44.15 -4.46 -14.19
CA GLY A 396 42.89 -5.01 -13.71
C GLY A 396 43.10 -5.79 -12.42
N THR A 397 42.11 -5.73 -11.54
CA THR A 397 42.15 -6.45 -10.27
C THR A 397 40.94 -7.37 -10.18
N ARG A 398 41.25 -8.66 -10.28
CA ARG A 398 40.57 -9.77 -9.64
C ARG A 398 40.32 -9.41 -8.16
N TRP A 399 39.08 -9.30 -7.73
CA TRP A 399 38.78 -8.95 -6.34
C TRP A 399 38.91 -10.17 -5.42
N PRO A 400 39.70 -10.06 -4.34
CA PRO A 400 39.79 -11.05 -3.28
C PRO A 400 38.69 -10.82 -2.23
N SER A 401 38.34 -11.90 -1.53
CA SER A 401 37.56 -11.86 -0.30
C SER A 401 38.24 -11.01 0.78
N SER A 402 37.52 -10.06 1.38
CA SER A 402 37.83 -9.50 2.70
C SER A 402 36.52 -9.17 3.42
N LYS A 403 36.18 -9.96 4.45
CA LYS A 403 36.39 -9.69 5.88
C LYS A 403 35.71 -8.40 6.35
N CYS A 404 34.53 -8.58 6.95
CA CYS A 404 33.90 -7.61 7.82
C CYS A 404 34.60 -7.62 9.19
N CYS A 405 34.98 -6.43 9.66
CA CYS A 405 35.45 -6.18 11.01
C CYS A 405 34.25 -5.84 11.91
N HIS A 406 34.02 -6.64 12.96
CA HIS A 406 33.45 -6.13 14.21
C HIS A 406 34.09 -6.90 15.38
N SER A 407 34.97 -6.16 16.06
CA SER A 407 35.28 -6.19 17.50
C SER A 407 35.35 -7.54 18.23
N GLU A 408 36.57 -7.90 18.61
CA GLU A 408 36.93 -8.87 19.62
C GLU A 408 36.53 -8.39 21.03
N SER A 409 36.12 -9.33 21.88
CA SER A 409 36.27 -9.23 23.33
C SER A 409 36.80 -10.57 23.85
N GLU A 410 37.90 -10.46 24.57
CA GLU A 410 38.82 -11.48 25.05
C GLU A 410 38.24 -12.46 26.09
N THR A 411 38.70 -13.72 25.95
CA THR A 411 39.18 -14.66 26.98
C THR A 411 38.25 -15.12 28.11
N ASP A 412 38.08 -16.44 28.29
CA ASP A 412 39.04 -17.26 29.06
C ASP A 412 38.72 -18.77 28.94
N ALA A 413 39.72 -19.59 29.28
CA ALA A 413 39.82 -21.04 29.11
C ALA A 413 38.92 -21.90 30.04
N ASP A 414 38.55 -23.12 29.61
CA ASP A 414 39.06 -24.39 30.19
C ASP A 414 38.31 -25.67 29.73
N ILE A 415 39.10 -26.59 29.14
CA ILE A 415 39.30 -28.01 29.51
C ILE A 415 38.12 -29.02 29.56
N ARG A 416 38.26 -30.07 28.70
CA ARG A 416 37.96 -31.54 28.84
C ARG A 416 36.54 -31.97 29.27
N LYS A 417 35.94 -33.08 28.80
CA LYS A 417 36.46 -34.44 28.52
C LYS A 417 35.33 -35.31 27.90
N GLN A 418 35.72 -36.28 27.05
CA GLN A 418 35.27 -37.69 26.98
C GLN A 418 33.75 -38.04 27.03
N SER A 419 33.11 -38.55 25.97
CA SER A 419 33.19 -39.88 25.30
C SER A 419 32.15 -40.91 25.80
N SER A 420 31.80 -41.84 24.89
CA SER A 420 31.04 -43.12 25.06
C SER A 420 29.51 -43.02 24.91
N GLU A 421 28.95 -43.50 23.78
CA GLU A 421 28.35 -44.85 23.52
C GLU A 421 26.82 -44.79 23.73
N MET A 422 25.92 -45.52 23.09
CA MET A 422 25.91 -46.59 22.09
C MET A 422 24.44 -46.76 21.63
N LEU A 423 24.26 -47.45 20.50
CA LEU A 423 23.17 -48.39 20.19
C LEU A 423 21.73 -47.88 19.97
N SER A 424 21.39 -47.90 18.67
CA SER A 424 20.30 -48.68 18.05
C SER A 424 18.88 -48.60 18.60
N LYS A 425 17.95 -48.21 17.71
CA LYS A 425 16.73 -48.97 17.38
C LYS A 425 16.04 -48.39 16.13
N SER A 426 15.76 -49.28 15.21
CA SER A 426 15.02 -49.12 13.95
C SER A 426 13.51 -49.34 14.14
N VAL A 427 12.76 -49.13 13.04
CA VAL A 427 11.38 -49.62 12.69
C VAL A 427 10.29 -48.51 12.72
N PRO A 428 9.28 -48.50 11.80
CA PRO A 428 9.24 -48.75 10.36
C PRO A 428 8.50 -47.65 9.57
N GLY A 429 8.42 -47.83 8.24
CA GLY A 429 7.97 -46.83 7.28
C GLY A 429 6.48 -46.53 7.16
N VAL A 430 6.20 -45.47 6.38
CA VAL A 430 4.88 -45.07 5.92
C VAL A 430 4.99 -44.69 4.43
N GLY A 431 4.38 -45.54 3.62
CA GLY A 431 3.64 -45.28 2.37
C GLY A 431 4.08 -44.14 1.45
N ASP A 432 4.70 -44.54 0.34
CA ASP A 432 4.68 -43.84 -0.94
C ASP A 432 3.25 -43.48 -1.37
N ARG A 433 2.98 -42.17 -1.55
CA ARG A 433 2.09 -41.65 -2.60
C ARG A 433 2.51 -40.23 -3.02
N SER A 434 3.17 -40.13 -4.16
CA SER A 434 3.19 -38.94 -5.04
C SER A 434 2.63 -39.35 -6.41
N PRO A 435 2.32 -38.44 -7.34
CA PRO A 435 1.41 -37.29 -7.24
C PRO A 435 0.35 -37.35 -8.37
N LYS A 436 -0.81 -36.67 -8.23
CA LYS A 436 -1.72 -36.42 -9.37
C LYS A 436 -1.56 -34.98 -9.86
N CYS A 437 -0.81 -34.83 -10.96
CA CYS A 437 -0.84 -33.68 -11.83
C CYS A 437 -2.25 -33.48 -12.41
N TYR A 438 -2.79 -32.27 -12.29
CA TYR A 438 -3.84 -31.79 -13.18
C TYR A 438 -3.22 -30.77 -14.14
N GLN A 439 -3.02 -31.21 -15.38
CA GLN A 439 -2.80 -30.34 -16.53
C GLN A 439 -4.09 -29.57 -16.81
N PHE A 440 -4.00 -28.24 -16.96
CA PHE A 440 -5.05 -27.45 -17.60
C PHE A 440 -4.49 -26.82 -18.87
N ILE A 441 -5.18 -27.16 -19.95
CA ILE A 441 -4.88 -26.86 -21.35
C ILE A 441 -5.24 -25.39 -21.62
N GLY A 442 -4.32 -24.65 -22.23
CA GLY A 442 -4.55 -23.28 -22.68
C GLY A 442 -5.44 -23.25 -23.92
N GLN A 443 -6.51 -22.45 -23.89
CA GLN A 443 -7.24 -22.04 -25.08
C GLN A 443 -6.99 -20.55 -25.34
N ALA A 444 -6.50 -20.27 -26.54
CA ALA A 444 -6.28 -18.93 -27.08
C ALA A 444 -7.63 -18.28 -27.43
N GLY A 445 -7.96 -17.18 -26.74
CA GLY A 445 -9.14 -16.36 -26.99
C GLY A 445 -8.78 -15.01 -27.61
N VAL A 446 -9.30 -14.77 -28.81
CA VAL A 446 -9.15 -13.61 -29.68
C VAL A 446 -9.46 -12.28 -28.95
N ARG A 447 -8.52 -11.33 -28.97
CA ARG A 447 -8.69 -9.97 -28.44
C ARG A 447 -9.50 -9.12 -29.43
N LYS A 448 -10.71 -8.71 -29.05
CA LYS A 448 -11.46 -7.63 -29.71
C LYS A 448 -10.96 -6.27 -29.19
N ASN A 449 -10.54 -5.40 -30.10
CA ASN A 449 -10.15 -4.01 -29.83
C ASN A 449 -11.39 -3.17 -29.48
N VAL A 450 -11.46 -2.65 -28.25
CA VAL A 450 -12.42 -1.61 -27.85
C VAL A 450 -11.64 -0.31 -27.67
N LYS A 451 -11.94 0.70 -28.50
CA LYS A 451 -11.34 2.04 -28.43
C LYS A 451 -12.03 2.84 -27.32
N TYR A 452 -11.27 3.35 -26.34
CA TYR A 452 -11.73 4.42 -25.46
C TYR A 452 -10.96 5.70 -25.80
N GLY A 453 -11.70 6.77 -26.09
CA GLY A 453 -11.18 8.10 -26.38
C GLY A 453 -10.56 8.75 -25.14
N VAL A 454 -9.39 9.34 -25.31
CA VAL A 454 -8.67 10.10 -24.29
C VAL A 454 -9.15 11.55 -24.36
N HIS A 455 -9.94 12.00 -23.39
CA HIS A 455 -10.12 13.42 -23.14
C HIS A 455 -8.94 13.92 -22.29
N GLN A 456 -8.15 14.83 -22.86
CA GLN A 456 -7.03 15.50 -22.20
C GLN A 456 -7.58 16.59 -21.27
N ILE A 457 -7.24 16.52 -19.97
CA ILE A 457 -7.47 17.61 -19.01
C ILE A 457 -6.16 18.43 -18.92
N PRO A 458 -6.16 19.72 -19.26
CA PRO A 458 -4.98 20.57 -19.15
C PRO A 458 -4.68 20.95 -17.69
N ALA A 459 -3.40 20.82 -17.30
CA ALA A 459 -2.89 21.26 -16.01
C ALA A 459 -2.86 22.80 -15.92
N ARG A 460 -3.56 23.38 -14.94
CA ARG A 460 -3.35 24.77 -14.51
C ARG A 460 -2.27 24.82 -13.43
N SER A 461 -1.41 25.84 -13.52
CA SER A 461 -0.28 26.11 -12.64
C SER A 461 -0.73 26.32 -11.19
N ALA A 462 -0.16 25.56 -10.26
CA ALA A 462 -0.31 25.77 -8.83
C ALA A 462 0.53 26.99 -8.38
N ALA A 463 -0.14 27.98 -7.78
CA ALA A 463 0.48 29.00 -6.95
C ALA A 463 0.82 28.41 -5.57
N PRO A 464 1.80 28.96 -4.83
CA PRO A 464 2.21 28.41 -3.54
C PRO A 464 1.11 28.62 -2.49
N PHE A 465 0.57 27.52 -1.97
CA PHE A 465 -0.35 27.52 -0.84
C PHE A 465 0.40 27.92 0.45
N ARG A 466 -0.03 29.02 1.06
CA ARG A 466 0.30 29.37 2.45
C ARG A 466 -0.60 28.53 3.37
N CYS A 467 0.02 27.68 4.18
CA CYS A 467 -0.65 26.98 5.26
C CYS A 467 -0.79 27.93 6.46
N ALA A 468 -2.00 28.29 6.85
CA ALA A 468 -2.29 29.21 7.94
C ALA A 468 -2.88 28.48 9.14
N TRP A 469 -2.13 27.54 9.73
CA TRP A 469 -2.44 26.98 11.06
C TRP A 469 -1.12 26.69 11.79
N CYS A 470 -0.46 27.76 12.25
CA CYS A 470 0.50 27.65 13.35
C CYS A 470 -0.30 27.70 14.65
N LEU A 471 -0.31 26.60 15.37
CA LEU A 471 -0.66 26.55 16.79
C LEU A 471 0.18 27.61 17.52
N LYS A 472 -0.48 28.64 18.04
CA LYS A 472 0.10 29.52 19.06
C LYS A 472 0.10 28.72 20.36
N GLU A 473 1.27 28.27 20.78
CA GLU A 473 1.54 28.04 22.19
C GLU A 473 1.45 29.39 22.90
N SER A 474 0.44 29.56 23.75
CA SER A 474 0.39 30.67 24.70
C SER A 474 1.17 30.25 25.94
N GLU A 475 2.41 30.73 26.04
CA GLU A 475 3.01 31.04 27.33
C GLU A 475 2.21 32.19 27.94
N ASP A 476 1.60 31.99 29.10
CA ASP A 476 1.37 33.06 30.05
C ASP A 476 1.43 32.50 31.46
N SER A 477 2.40 33.04 32.20
CA SER A 477 2.71 32.79 33.60
C SER A 477 1.73 33.49 34.53
N SER A 478 1.27 32.80 35.57
CA SER A 478 1.19 33.26 36.97
C SER A 478 0.77 32.13 37.89
#